data_AF-A0A352AIC6-F1
#
_entry.id   AF-A0A352AIC6-F1
#
_cell.length_a   1.000
_cell.length_b   1.000
_cell.length_c   1.000
_cell.angle_alpha   90.00
_cell.angle_beta   90.00
_cell.angle_gamma   90.00
#
_symmetry.space_group_name_H-M   'P 1'
#
loop_
_entity.id
_entity.type
_entity.pdbx_description
1 polymer ?
#
loop_
_entity_poly.entity_id
_entity_poly.type
_entity_poly.pdbx_seq_one_letter_code
_entity_poly.pdbx_strand_id
1 'polypeptide(L)'
;MSIDLTVPQNLSANAQFVQDQNGNISSLALGTENVGIGTTNPETKLDVHGVIRTWHKDHPEATWDNVQLWSEGERSYLVASGANQGLFIEAQDEGQNKTNVLIQPSGGNVGIGTTNPETKLDVRGIIRTWHKDNPGAPWDNLQLWSEDERSYLLASGANQGLFIEAQDEGQNKTNVILQSSGGKVGIGTIAPRNPLAIRAQGGAEELISFEDPQGNTKWHINQNIQGSGLNFVETGVADGRLFIQAGGNVGIGTLTPSATLDVNGSIKAKGLDLSGPLTISSGDLTLKDLPDASTAPAGANLEVLVVDKATGKVYIQ
;
A
#
# COMPACT_ATOMS: atom_id res chain seq x y z
N MET A 1 -44.49 56.83 -8.13
CA MET A 1 -44.62 57.28 -6.72
C MET A 1 -43.38 56.71 -6.03
N SER A 2 -42.33 57.51 -5.79
CA SER A 2 -41.23 57.03 -4.94
C SER A 2 -41.72 57.13 -3.49
N ILE A 3 -41.55 56.05 -2.74
CA ILE A 3 -41.80 56.03 -1.30
C ILE A 3 -40.42 56.28 -0.69
N ASP A 4 -40.13 57.50 -0.27
CA ASP A 4 -38.83 57.82 0.33
C ASP A 4 -38.85 57.38 1.79
N LEU A 5 -37.93 56.50 2.17
CA LEU A 5 -37.73 56.06 3.56
C LEU A 5 -37.10 57.21 4.37
N THR A 6 -37.60 57.47 5.58
CA THR A 6 -37.07 58.54 6.44
C THR A 6 -36.35 57.93 7.64
N VAL A 7 -35.08 58.32 7.84
CA VAL A 7 -34.34 58.00 9.07
C VAL A 7 -34.49 59.17 10.04
N PRO A 8 -34.91 58.95 11.31
CA PRO A 8 -34.97 60.02 12.30
C PRO A 8 -33.60 60.69 12.48
N GLN A 9 -33.58 62.03 12.52
CA GLN A 9 -32.36 62.86 12.54
C GLN A 9 -31.43 62.58 13.73
N ASN A 10 -31.88 61.83 14.74
CA ASN A 10 -31.09 61.43 15.89
C ASN A 10 -31.22 59.91 16.09
N LEU A 11 -30.28 59.15 15.51
CA LEU A 11 -30.14 57.73 15.83
C LEU A 11 -29.77 57.61 17.32
N SER A 12 -30.64 56.96 18.10
CA SER A 12 -30.34 56.63 19.49
C SER A 12 -29.22 55.57 19.57
N ALA A 13 -28.62 55.41 20.75
CA ALA A 13 -27.65 54.32 21.00
C ALA A 13 -28.25 52.92 20.73
N ASN A 14 -29.58 52.79 20.78
CA ASN A 14 -30.30 51.59 20.38
C ASN A 14 -30.75 51.71 18.92
N ALA A 15 -30.61 50.64 18.13
CA ALA A 15 -30.95 50.65 16.72
C ALA A 15 -32.44 50.96 16.52
N GLN A 16 -32.75 51.80 15.54
CA GLN A 16 -34.12 52.18 15.18
C GLN A 16 -34.49 51.56 13.84
N PHE A 17 -35.70 51.02 13.73
CA PHE A 17 -36.22 50.55 12.45
C PHE A 17 -36.46 51.71 11.50
N VAL A 18 -36.12 51.50 10.23
CA VAL A 18 -36.47 52.44 9.16
C VAL A 18 -37.96 52.34 8.88
N GLN A 19 -38.66 53.47 8.75
CA GLN A 19 -40.09 53.49 8.42
C GLN A 19 -40.31 54.14 7.04
N ASP A 20 -41.34 53.68 6.34
CA ASP A 20 -41.85 54.37 5.16
C ASP A 20 -42.71 55.59 5.54
N GLN A 21 -43.07 56.40 4.55
CA GLN A 21 -43.89 57.62 4.76
C GLN A 21 -45.30 57.32 5.29
N ASN A 22 -45.71 56.05 5.30
CA ASN A 22 -47.00 55.58 5.80
C ASN A 22 -46.89 54.97 7.21
N GLY A 23 -45.70 54.96 7.81
CA GLY A 23 -45.44 54.39 9.14
C GLY A 23 -45.20 52.88 9.16
N ASN A 24 -45.04 52.23 8.00
CA ASN A 24 -44.71 50.80 7.94
C ASN A 24 -43.25 50.59 8.36
N ILE A 25 -43.03 49.62 9.24
CA ILE A 25 -41.71 49.31 9.82
C ILE A 25 -40.94 48.37 8.88
N SER A 26 -39.75 48.78 8.45
CA SER A 26 -38.80 47.96 7.69
C SER A 26 -38.12 46.92 8.58
N SER A 27 -37.71 45.80 8.00
CA SER A 27 -36.81 44.84 8.66
C SER A 27 -35.39 45.40 8.87
N LEU A 28 -35.07 46.54 8.23
CA LEU A 28 -33.80 47.25 8.39
C LEU A 28 -33.80 48.10 9.66
N ALA A 29 -32.84 47.83 10.56
CA ALA A 29 -32.55 48.63 11.74
C ALA A 29 -31.16 49.29 11.59
N LEU A 30 -31.07 50.58 11.90
CA LEU A 30 -29.81 51.32 11.86
C LEU A 30 -29.40 51.69 13.29
N GLY A 31 -28.26 51.17 13.73
CA GLY A 31 -27.57 51.62 14.94
C GLY A 31 -26.52 52.68 14.61
N THR A 32 -25.87 53.23 15.64
CA THR A 32 -24.79 54.21 15.45
C THR A 32 -23.59 53.66 14.67
N GLU A 33 -23.40 52.34 14.73
CA GLU A 33 -22.21 51.67 14.19
C GLU A 33 -22.49 50.35 13.45
N ASN A 34 -23.72 49.85 13.52
CA ASN A 34 -24.12 48.52 13.02
C ASN A 34 -25.42 48.60 12.21
N VAL A 35 -25.60 47.68 11.26
CA VAL A 35 -26.82 47.51 10.48
C VAL A 35 -27.45 46.15 10.82
N GLY A 36 -28.71 46.16 11.24
CA GLY A 36 -29.50 44.95 11.47
C GLY A 36 -30.51 44.73 10.34
N ILE A 37 -30.66 43.50 9.85
CA ILE A 37 -31.76 43.10 8.96
C ILE A 37 -32.50 41.93 9.62
N GLY A 38 -33.74 42.17 10.05
CA GLY A 38 -34.54 41.19 10.80
C GLY A 38 -34.22 41.13 12.30
N THR A 39 -33.38 42.04 12.83
CA THR A 39 -33.05 42.19 14.25
C THR A 39 -32.94 43.67 14.64
N THR A 40 -33.34 44.01 15.87
CA THR A 40 -33.17 45.37 16.45
C THR A 40 -31.91 45.51 17.30
N ASN A 41 -31.22 44.41 17.59
CA ASN A 41 -30.02 44.39 18.43
C ASN A 41 -28.88 43.74 17.64
N PRO A 42 -28.36 44.40 16.59
CA PRO A 42 -27.28 43.83 15.80
C PRO A 42 -26.00 43.68 16.63
N GLU A 43 -25.50 42.45 16.75
CA GLU A 43 -24.31 42.13 17.55
C GLU A 43 -22.99 42.36 16.80
N THR A 44 -23.06 42.54 15.48
CA THR A 44 -21.90 42.83 14.61
C THR A 44 -22.24 43.94 13.59
N LYS A 45 -21.25 44.38 12.81
CA LYS A 45 -21.37 45.50 11.87
C LYS A 45 -22.52 45.33 10.86
N LEU A 46 -22.76 44.10 10.40
CA LEU A 46 -23.95 43.72 9.65
C LEU A 46 -24.49 42.43 10.23
N ASP A 47 -25.66 42.49 10.86
CA ASP A 47 -26.32 41.35 11.49
C ASP A 47 -27.63 41.05 10.77
N VAL A 48 -27.71 39.90 10.09
CA VAL A 48 -28.87 39.51 9.27
C VAL A 48 -29.49 38.24 9.85
N HIS A 49 -30.68 38.38 10.42
CA HIS A 49 -31.50 37.26 10.85
C HIS A 49 -32.39 36.81 9.68
N GLY A 50 -31.81 36.10 8.72
CA GLY A 50 -32.52 35.63 7.53
C GLY A 50 -31.60 35.11 6.43
N VAL A 51 -32.17 34.87 5.24
CA VAL A 51 -31.41 34.43 4.06
C VAL A 51 -30.83 35.65 3.34
N ILE A 52 -29.51 35.71 3.19
CA ILE A 52 -28.84 36.68 2.33
C ILE A 52 -28.78 36.11 0.91
N ARG A 53 -29.52 36.71 -0.02
CA ARG A 53 -29.48 36.35 -1.45
C ARG A 53 -28.78 37.47 -2.22
N THR A 54 -27.61 37.17 -2.77
CA THR A 54 -26.88 38.05 -3.68
C THR A 54 -27.01 37.51 -5.11
N TRP A 55 -27.39 38.37 -6.05
CA TRP A 55 -27.58 38.02 -7.46
C TRP A 55 -26.83 39.04 -8.33
N HIS A 56 -26.12 38.56 -9.35
CA HIS A 56 -25.56 39.43 -10.41
C HIS A 56 -25.99 38.92 -11.80
N LYS A 57 -26.78 39.69 -12.54
CA LYS A 57 -27.40 39.23 -13.82
C LYS A 57 -26.68 39.69 -15.09
N ASP A 58 -25.97 40.83 -15.09
CA ASP A 58 -25.67 41.52 -16.37
C ASP A 58 -24.27 42.14 -16.45
N HIS A 59 -23.18 41.34 -16.40
CA HIS A 59 -21.90 41.78 -17.01
C HIS A 59 -21.17 40.61 -17.70
N PRO A 60 -21.02 40.63 -19.03
CA PRO A 60 -20.23 39.63 -19.76
C PRO A 60 -18.71 39.72 -19.54
N GLU A 61 -18.22 40.71 -18.77
CA GLU A 61 -16.80 40.91 -18.47
C GLU A 61 -16.46 40.95 -16.97
N ALA A 62 -17.42 40.71 -16.07
CA ALA A 62 -17.14 40.64 -14.63
C ALA A 62 -16.57 39.26 -14.27
N THR A 63 -15.38 39.23 -13.67
CA THR A 63 -14.67 37.99 -13.32
C THR A 63 -14.83 37.55 -11.86
N TRP A 64 -15.59 38.26 -11.01
CA TRP A 64 -15.65 38.03 -9.54
C TRP A 64 -17.07 37.89 -8.93
N ASP A 65 -17.10 37.22 -7.77
CA ASP A 65 -18.23 36.60 -7.05
C ASP A 65 -19.27 37.53 -6.39
N ASN A 66 -20.41 36.94 -6.00
CA ASN A 66 -21.57 37.64 -5.42
C ASN A 66 -21.42 38.05 -3.93
N VAL A 67 -20.48 37.48 -3.17
CA VAL A 67 -20.15 37.87 -1.77
C VAL A 67 -18.64 37.72 -1.55
N GLN A 68 -17.96 38.78 -1.11
CA GLN A 68 -16.54 38.79 -0.77
C GLN A 68 -16.33 38.98 0.74
N LEU A 69 -15.54 38.10 1.37
CA LEU A 69 -15.12 38.24 2.76
C LEU A 69 -13.66 38.68 2.82
N TRP A 70 -13.44 39.99 2.80
CA TRP A 70 -12.12 40.60 2.91
C TRP A 70 -11.75 40.88 4.38
N SER A 71 -10.50 40.66 4.75
CA SER A 71 -9.94 41.02 6.04
C SER A 71 -8.58 41.68 5.84
N GLU A 72 -8.36 42.82 6.51
CA GLU A 72 -7.04 43.48 6.55
C GLU A 72 -6.10 42.82 7.59
N GLY A 73 -6.52 41.72 8.23
CA GLY A 73 -5.77 40.94 9.22
C GLY A 73 -5.47 39.50 8.78
N GLU A 74 -4.97 38.67 9.70
CA GLU A 74 -4.39 37.37 9.36
C GLU A 74 -5.36 36.35 8.73
N ARG A 75 -6.69 36.47 8.93
CA ARG A 75 -7.68 35.48 8.46
C ARG A 75 -9.06 36.10 8.18
N SER A 76 -9.69 35.63 7.10
CA SER A 76 -11.15 35.69 6.88
C SER A 76 -11.73 34.31 7.22
N TYR A 77 -12.90 34.25 7.88
CA TYR A 77 -13.54 32.99 8.23
C TYR A 77 -15.02 32.96 7.81
N LEU A 78 -15.48 31.77 7.44
CA LEU A 78 -16.89 31.39 7.40
C LEU A 78 -17.12 30.45 8.58
N VAL A 79 -17.96 30.85 9.54
CA VAL A 79 -18.28 30.04 10.72
C VAL A 79 -19.77 29.72 10.71
N ALA A 80 -20.10 28.43 10.82
CA ALA A 80 -21.45 27.98 11.09
C ALA A 80 -21.53 27.57 12.57
N SER A 81 -22.39 28.22 13.34
CA SER A 81 -22.68 27.91 14.75
C SER A 81 -24.15 27.52 14.91
N GLY A 82 -24.43 26.35 15.47
CA GLY A 82 -25.80 25.85 15.64
C GLY A 82 -25.82 24.36 15.99
N ALA A 83 -26.86 23.91 16.68
CA ALA A 83 -26.84 22.67 17.46
C ALA A 83 -26.64 21.36 16.66
N ASN A 84 -26.75 21.32 15.32
CA ASN A 84 -26.71 20.03 14.62
C ASN A 84 -26.37 20.00 13.12
N GLN A 85 -25.74 21.02 12.51
CA GLN A 85 -25.62 21.04 11.04
C GLN A 85 -24.26 21.49 10.44
N GLY A 86 -23.37 22.15 11.17
CA GLY A 86 -22.06 22.55 10.59
C GLY A 86 -22.20 23.49 9.38
N LEU A 87 -21.12 23.65 8.61
CA LEU A 87 -21.11 24.50 7.41
C LEU A 87 -21.49 23.69 6.17
N PHE A 88 -22.55 24.11 5.46
CA PHE A 88 -22.94 23.55 4.16
C PHE A 88 -22.39 24.41 3.03
N ILE A 89 -21.62 23.79 2.14
CA ILE A 89 -21.19 24.41 0.87
C ILE A 89 -21.77 23.53 -0.24
N GLU A 90 -22.80 24.01 -0.91
CA GLU A 90 -23.45 23.31 -2.02
C GLU A 90 -23.55 24.27 -3.21
N ALA A 91 -23.05 23.83 -4.35
CA ALA A 91 -23.25 24.54 -5.61
C ALA A 91 -24.50 24.00 -6.30
N GLN A 92 -25.35 24.89 -6.80
CA GLN A 92 -26.54 24.55 -7.57
C GLN A 92 -26.61 25.42 -8.83
N ASP A 93 -27.13 24.86 -9.92
CA ASP A 93 -27.46 25.63 -11.12
C ASP A 93 -28.79 26.39 -10.98
N GLU A 94 -29.17 27.16 -12.01
CA GLU A 94 -30.44 27.91 -12.02
C GLU A 94 -31.68 26.99 -11.91
N GLY A 95 -31.55 25.73 -12.30
CA GLY A 95 -32.57 24.69 -12.19
C GLY A 95 -32.60 23.97 -10.85
N GLN A 96 -31.80 24.40 -9.87
CA GLN A 96 -31.63 23.76 -8.55
C GLN A 96 -30.99 22.36 -8.61
N ASN A 97 -30.33 22.01 -9.73
CA ASN A 97 -29.55 20.79 -9.80
C ASN A 97 -28.22 21.00 -9.07
N LYS A 98 -27.80 20.00 -8.29
CA LYS A 98 -26.52 20.04 -7.59
C LYS A 98 -25.37 19.97 -8.60
N THR A 99 -24.38 20.83 -8.43
CA THR A 99 -23.19 20.92 -9.28
C THR A 99 -21.92 20.83 -8.43
N ASN A 100 -20.76 20.82 -9.08
CA ASN A 100 -19.47 20.71 -8.40
C ASN A 100 -19.16 21.98 -7.60
N VAL A 101 -18.66 21.81 -6.39
CA VAL A 101 -18.01 22.90 -5.65
C VAL A 101 -16.57 23.00 -6.15
N LEU A 102 -16.23 24.11 -6.80
CA LEU A 102 -14.86 24.39 -7.20
C LEU A 102 -14.14 25.15 -6.08
N ILE A 103 -13.12 24.55 -5.48
CA ILE A 103 -12.26 25.20 -4.49
C ILE A 103 -10.95 25.57 -5.18
N GLN A 104 -10.58 26.85 -5.11
CA GLN A 104 -9.34 27.36 -5.70
C GLN A 104 -9.22 27.10 -7.23
N PRO A 105 -10.27 27.37 -8.05
CA PRO A 105 -10.28 27.01 -9.48
C PRO A 105 -9.23 27.75 -10.32
N SER A 106 -8.84 28.96 -9.90
CA SER A 106 -7.84 29.78 -10.58
C SER A 106 -6.41 29.57 -10.05
N GLY A 107 -6.19 28.56 -9.21
CA GLY A 107 -4.91 28.27 -8.56
C GLY A 107 -5.01 28.34 -7.03
N GLY A 108 -3.91 28.00 -6.33
CA GLY A 108 -3.89 27.84 -4.86
C GLY A 108 -3.84 26.37 -4.42
N ASN A 109 -3.74 26.14 -3.10
CA ASN A 109 -3.68 24.82 -2.45
C ASN A 109 -4.71 24.76 -1.30
N VAL A 110 -5.23 23.57 -1.00
CA VAL A 110 -6.16 23.32 0.10
C VAL A 110 -5.44 22.63 1.25
N GLY A 111 -5.38 23.29 2.40
CA GLY A 111 -4.86 22.71 3.64
C GLY A 111 -5.98 22.23 4.55
N ILE A 112 -5.89 21.00 5.06
CA ILE A 112 -6.75 20.46 6.12
C ILE A 112 -5.86 20.14 7.32
N GLY A 113 -6.03 20.89 8.42
CA GLY A 113 -5.15 20.77 9.60
C GLY A 113 -3.79 21.45 9.43
N THR A 114 -3.59 22.26 8.38
CA THR A 114 -2.40 23.07 8.14
C THR A 114 -2.78 24.43 7.56
N THR A 115 -2.01 25.48 7.88
CA THR A 115 -2.14 26.80 7.25
C THR A 115 -1.14 26.99 6.10
N ASN A 116 -0.14 26.11 5.98
CA ASN A 116 0.90 26.16 4.96
C ASN A 116 0.90 24.84 4.18
N PRO A 117 -0.06 24.65 3.25
CA PRO A 117 -0.15 23.43 2.47
C PRO A 117 1.01 23.33 1.47
N GLU A 118 1.78 22.24 1.54
CA GLU A 118 2.96 22.02 0.68
C GLU A 118 2.59 21.47 -0.72
N THR A 119 1.38 20.91 -0.86
CA THR A 119 0.84 20.37 -2.11
C THR A 119 -0.61 20.82 -2.32
N LYS A 120 -1.20 20.47 -3.47
CA LYS A 120 -2.55 20.91 -3.87
C LYS A 120 -3.63 20.55 -2.85
N LEU A 121 -3.52 19.39 -2.22
CA LEU A 121 -4.30 18.98 -1.07
C LEU A 121 -3.33 18.45 0.00
N ASP A 122 -3.11 19.22 1.06
CA ASP A 122 -2.26 18.85 2.20
C ASP A 122 -3.16 18.59 3.42
N VAL A 123 -3.26 17.32 3.82
CA VAL A 123 -4.04 16.89 4.98
C VAL A 123 -3.12 16.43 6.09
N ARG A 124 -3.01 17.21 7.16
CA ARG A 124 -2.33 16.83 8.40
C ARG A 124 -3.31 16.11 9.33
N GLY A 125 -3.74 14.91 8.93
CA GLY A 125 -4.74 14.12 9.64
C GLY A 125 -5.18 12.88 8.88
N ILE A 126 -6.33 12.33 9.27
CA ILE A 126 -6.92 11.13 8.63
C ILE A 126 -7.90 11.57 7.54
N ILE A 127 -7.72 11.06 6.31
CA ILE A 127 -8.71 11.16 5.24
C ILE A 127 -9.58 9.90 5.30
N ARG A 128 -10.89 10.07 5.54
CA ARG A 128 -11.88 8.98 5.46
C ARG A 128 -12.74 9.19 4.22
N THR A 129 -12.64 8.27 3.27
CA THR A 129 -13.52 8.15 2.10
C THR A 129 -14.55 7.07 2.35
N TRP A 130 -15.82 7.32 2.02
CA TRP A 130 -16.90 6.35 2.15
C TRP A 130 -17.81 6.40 0.94
N HIS A 131 -18.18 5.23 0.43
CA HIS A 131 -19.19 5.07 -0.60
C HIS A 131 -20.28 4.15 -0.07
N LYS A 132 -21.52 4.61 -0.09
CA LYS A 132 -22.70 3.79 0.18
C LYS A 132 -23.66 3.94 -0.98
N ASP A 133 -24.33 2.83 -1.29
CA ASP A 133 -25.50 2.74 -2.17
C ASP A 133 -25.25 2.57 -3.68
N ASN A 134 -24.29 1.71 -4.08
CA ASN A 134 -24.44 1.06 -5.40
C ASN A 134 -23.76 -0.32 -5.50
N PRO A 135 -24.52 -1.44 -5.45
CA PRO A 135 -23.96 -2.80 -5.56
C PRO A 135 -23.39 -3.16 -6.96
N GLY A 136 -23.26 -2.18 -7.86
CA GLY A 136 -22.74 -2.37 -9.22
C GLY A 136 -21.66 -1.37 -9.68
N ALA A 137 -21.15 -0.49 -8.80
CA ALA A 137 -20.06 0.42 -9.17
C ALA A 137 -18.70 -0.24 -8.86
N PRO A 138 -17.80 -0.43 -9.85
CA PRO A 138 -16.57 -1.24 -9.68
C PRO A 138 -15.41 -0.50 -9.00
N TRP A 139 -15.62 0.68 -8.41
CA TRP A 139 -14.52 1.51 -7.89
C TRP A 139 -14.72 1.91 -6.43
N ASP A 140 -13.79 1.48 -5.57
CA ASP A 140 -13.71 1.91 -4.19
C ASP A 140 -12.91 3.22 -4.03
N ASN A 141 -13.60 4.26 -3.54
CA ASN A 141 -13.14 5.29 -2.59
C ASN A 141 -11.93 6.21 -2.89
N LEU A 142 -10.71 5.72 -3.17
CA LEU A 142 -9.54 6.57 -3.45
C LEU A 142 -8.90 6.18 -4.78
N GLN A 143 -9.23 6.93 -5.83
CA GLN A 143 -8.61 6.79 -7.15
C GLN A 143 -7.38 7.68 -7.25
N LEU A 144 -6.23 7.09 -7.58
CA LEU A 144 -5.03 7.82 -7.95
C LEU A 144 -4.83 7.67 -9.46
N TRP A 145 -5.19 8.71 -10.21
CA TRP A 145 -5.04 8.74 -11.67
C TRP A 145 -3.85 9.61 -12.06
N SER A 146 -3.16 9.22 -13.14
CA SER A 146 -2.09 9.99 -13.75
C SER A 146 -2.14 9.77 -15.26
N GLU A 147 -2.10 10.84 -16.05
CA GLU A 147 -2.17 10.75 -17.51
C GLU A 147 -0.81 10.46 -18.16
N ASP A 148 0.29 10.93 -17.57
CA ASP A 148 1.59 10.96 -18.27
C ASP A 148 2.78 10.32 -17.52
N GLU A 149 2.66 10.07 -16.20
CA GLU A 149 3.81 9.66 -15.37
C GLU A 149 3.58 8.35 -14.60
N ARG A 150 3.18 8.40 -13.32
CA ARG A 150 2.82 7.24 -12.47
C ARG A 150 1.96 7.70 -11.30
N SER A 151 0.90 6.97 -10.98
CA SER A 151 0.22 7.09 -9.69
C SER A 151 0.96 6.24 -8.65
N TYR A 152 1.37 6.81 -7.52
CA TYR A 152 2.01 6.07 -6.44
C TYR A 152 1.44 6.46 -5.07
N LEU A 153 1.35 5.49 -4.16
CA LEU A 153 1.12 5.74 -2.73
C LEU A 153 2.50 5.85 -2.04
N LEU A 154 2.81 7.03 -1.47
CA LEU A 154 4.07 7.28 -0.74
C LEU A 154 3.81 7.30 0.76
N ALA A 155 4.46 6.40 1.51
CA ALA A 155 4.55 6.46 2.97
C ALA A 155 5.97 6.86 3.35
N SER A 156 6.13 8.03 3.99
CA SER A 156 7.42 8.48 4.54
C SER A 156 7.30 8.60 6.06
N GLY A 157 7.90 7.64 6.76
CA GLY A 157 7.91 7.57 8.21
C GLY A 157 8.99 6.60 8.65
N ALA A 158 9.78 6.98 9.67
CA ALA A 158 11.08 6.38 9.93
C ALA A 158 11.09 4.86 10.21
N ASN A 159 9.95 4.19 10.45
CA ASN A 159 9.93 2.79 10.92
C ASN A 159 8.69 1.93 10.56
N GLN A 160 7.77 2.32 9.66
CA GLN A 160 6.49 1.59 9.52
C GLN A 160 5.97 1.26 8.10
N GLY A 161 6.61 1.69 7.01
CA GLY A 161 6.17 1.34 5.65
C GLY A 161 4.76 1.85 5.29
N LEU A 162 4.23 1.46 4.11
CA LEU A 162 2.82 1.70 3.74
C LEU A 162 1.99 0.47 4.13
N PHE A 163 0.98 0.67 4.97
CA PHE A 163 -0.03 -0.34 5.25
C PHE A 163 -1.17 -0.20 4.23
N ILE A 164 -1.34 -1.21 3.38
CA ILE A 164 -2.55 -1.37 2.55
C ILE A 164 -3.38 -2.45 3.26
N GLU A 165 -4.37 -2.02 4.03
CA GLU A 165 -5.30 -2.88 4.77
C GLU A 165 -6.66 -2.85 4.07
N ALA A 166 -7.09 -3.98 3.51
CA ALA A 166 -8.47 -4.17 3.09
C ALA A 166 -9.26 -4.75 4.27
N GLN A 167 -10.37 -4.11 4.65
CA GLN A 167 -11.25 -4.53 5.74
C GLN A 167 -12.65 -4.80 5.18
N ASP A 168 -13.17 -6.01 5.37
CA ASP A 168 -14.57 -6.35 5.04
C ASP A 168 -15.53 -5.87 6.16
N GLU A 169 -16.83 -5.74 5.89
CA GLU A 169 -17.89 -5.31 6.82
C GLU A 169 -17.93 -6.17 8.11
N GLY A 170 -17.34 -7.38 8.08
CA GLY A 170 -17.13 -8.27 9.21
C GLY A 170 -15.81 -8.10 9.99
N GLN A 171 -15.06 -7.01 9.79
CA GLN A 171 -13.76 -6.69 10.43
C GLN A 171 -12.57 -7.61 10.05
N ASN A 172 -12.71 -8.44 9.01
CA ASN A 172 -11.62 -9.32 8.56
C ASN A 172 -10.65 -8.55 7.65
N LYS A 173 -9.34 -8.58 7.99
CA LYS A 173 -8.25 -7.93 7.24
C LYS A 173 -7.71 -8.87 6.16
N THR A 174 -7.48 -8.40 4.92
CA THR A 174 -6.79 -9.15 3.86
C THR A 174 -5.56 -8.38 3.32
N ASN A 175 -4.47 -9.10 3.03
CA ASN A 175 -3.15 -8.55 2.66
C ASN A 175 -2.87 -8.76 1.14
N VAL A 176 -2.48 -7.70 0.38
CA VAL A 176 -1.71 -7.64 -0.92
C VAL A 176 -2.01 -6.27 -1.66
N ILE A 177 -1.08 -5.35 -2.08
CA ILE A 177 -0.08 -5.32 -3.20
C ILE A 177 1.08 -4.26 -3.04
N LEU A 178 2.35 -4.65 -3.37
CA LEU A 178 3.61 -3.97 -3.83
C LEU A 178 3.95 -2.47 -3.50
N GLN A 179 5.14 -2.20 -2.93
CA GLN A 179 5.68 -0.84 -2.61
C GLN A 179 6.95 -0.39 -3.38
N SER A 180 7.17 0.94 -3.41
CA SER A 180 7.70 1.76 -4.52
C SER A 180 9.11 2.39 -4.41
N SER A 181 10.00 2.01 -3.47
CA SER A 181 11.34 2.65 -3.39
C SER A 181 12.53 1.69 -3.43
N GLY A 182 12.44 0.62 -4.23
CA GLY A 182 13.61 -0.22 -4.51
C GLY A 182 13.45 -1.34 -5.51
N GLY A 183 12.24 -1.60 -6.03
CA GLY A 183 11.98 -2.79 -6.85
C GLY A 183 12.24 -4.09 -6.08
N LYS A 184 12.23 -4.01 -4.74
CA LYS A 184 12.48 -5.12 -3.83
C LYS A 184 11.22 -5.41 -3.03
N VAL A 185 10.77 -6.66 -3.02
CA VAL A 185 9.70 -7.13 -2.14
C VAL A 185 10.35 -7.73 -0.90
N GLY A 186 10.14 -7.09 0.25
CA GLY A 186 10.52 -7.65 1.54
C GLY A 186 9.38 -8.44 2.15
N ILE A 187 9.51 -9.76 2.24
CA ILE A 187 8.62 -10.61 3.01
C ILE A 187 9.36 -10.95 4.30
N GLY A 188 8.89 -10.41 5.43
CA GLY A 188 9.61 -10.50 6.71
C GLY A 188 10.81 -9.53 6.86
N THR A 189 10.94 -8.53 6.00
CA THR A 189 12.02 -7.52 6.14
C THR A 189 11.64 -6.16 5.57
N ILE A 190 11.83 -5.10 6.34
CA ILE A 190 11.68 -3.70 5.87
C ILE A 190 12.91 -3.17 5.14
N ALA A 191 14.04 -3.88 5.20
CA ALA A 191 15.28 -3.56 4.50
C ALA A 191 15.70 -4.71 3.58
N PRO A 192 14.92 -5.00 2.51
CA PRO A 192 15.26 -6.08 1.59
C PRO A 192 16.60 -5.77 0.89
N ARG A 193 17.54 -6.72 0.99
CA ARG A 193 18.86 -6.59 0.34
C ARG A 193 18.82 -6.96 -1.14
N ASN A 194 17.86 -7.80 -1.55
CA ASN A 194 17.68 -8.33 -2.90
C ASN A 194 16.26 -7.99 -3.45
N PRO A 195 16.02 -8.04 -4.79
CA PRO A 195 14.72 -7.82 -5.43
C PRO A 195 13.53 -8.60 -4.84
N LEU A 196 13.77 -9.77 -4.28
CA LEU A 196 12.84 -10.44 -3.39
C LEU A 196 13.67 -10.90 -2.20
N ALA A 197 13.41 -10.34 -1.03
CA ALA A 197 14.03 -10.77 0.20
C ALA A 197 12.96 -11.39 1.08
N ILE A 198 13.05 -12.71 1.25
CA ILE A 198 12.21 -13.46 2.19
C ILE A 198 13.09 -13.78 3.39
N ARG A 199 12.75 -13.20 4.55
CA ARG A 199 13.53 -13.33 5.78
C ARG A 199 12.74 -14.12 6.81
N ALA A 200 13.28 -15.28 7.20
CA ALA A 200 12.81 -16.05 8.34
C ALA A 200 12.87 -15.20 9.62
N GLN A 201 11.88 -15.35 10.52
CA GLN A 201 11.83 -14.64 11.80
C GLN A 201 12.28 -15.52 12.99
N GLY A 202 12.47 -16.83 12.78
CA GLY A 202 12.76 -17.83 13.80
C GLY A 202 13.61 -19.02 13.30
N GLY A 203 13.29 -20.23 13.77
CA GLY A 203 14.04 -21.47 13.51
C GLY A 203 13.95 -21.96 12.06
N ALA A 204 13.98 -23.28 11.83
CA ALA A 204 13.68 -23.84 10.52
C ALA A 204 12.29 -23.37 10.06
N GLU A 205 12.23 -22.56 9.02
CA GLU A 205 10.99 -21.93 8.53
C GLU A 205 10.81 -22.16 7.03
N GLU A 206 9.55 -22.40 6.65
CA GLU A 206 9.09 -22.47 5.27
C GLU A 206 8.96 -21.06 4.70
N LEU A 207 9.72 -20.74 3.65
CA LEU A 207 9.73 -19.41 3.05
C LEU A 207 8.91 -19.31 1.77
N ILE A 208 8.93 -20.39 0.98
CA ILE A 208 8.27 -20.48 -0.31
C ILE A 208 7.58 -21.84 -0.36
N SER A 209 6.25 -21.84 -0.51
CA SER A 209 5.44 -23.03 -0.74
C SER A 209 4.99 -23.11 -2.19
N PHE A 210 4.84 -24.33 -2.70
CA PHE A 210 4.21 -24.65 -3.97
C PHE A 210 3.00 -25.54 -3.69
N GLU A 211 1.81 -25.04 -4.02
CA GLU A 211 0.54 -25.66 -3.66
C GLU A 211 -0.17 -26.27 -4.87
N ASP A 212 -1.02 -27.27 -4.62
CA ASP A 212 -1.98 -27.75 -5.62
C ASP A 212 -3.17 -26.78 -5.74
N PRO A 213 -4.06 -26.95 -6.74
CA PRO A 213 -5.24 -26.08 -6.89
C PRO A 213 -6.24 -26.12 -5.71
N GLN A 214 -6.05 -27.03 -4.75
CA GLN A 214 -6.85 -27.12 -3.52
C GLN A 214 -6.19 -26.39 -2.33
N GLY A 215 -5.02 -25.78 -2.54
CA GLY A 215 -4.27 -25.04 -1.51
C GLY A 215 -3.40 -25.92 -0.61
N ASN A 216 -3.16 -27.18 -0.98
CA ASN A 216 -2.26 -28.04 -0.20
C ASN A 216 -0.82 -27.82 -0.65
N THR A 217 0.07 -27.46 0.27
CA THR A 217 1.51 -27.40 -0.01
C THR A 217 2.02 -28.79 -0.42
N LYS A 218 2.63 -28.89 -1.59
CA LYS A 218 3.29 -30.11 -2.08
C LYS A 218 4.80 -30.02 -1.91
N TRP A 219 5.37 -28.87 -2.20
CA TRP A 219 6.80 -28.63 -2.09
C TRP A 219 7.06 -27.32 -1.36
N HIS A 220 8.18 -27.25 -0.67
CA HIS A 220 8.59 -26.01 -0.04
C HIS A 220 10.12 -25.85 -0.02
N ILE A 221 10.53 -24.59 0.07
CA ILE A 221 11.92 -24.17 0.22
C ILE A 221 12.09 -23.53 1.60
N ASN A 222 12.94 -24.16 2.42
CA ASN A 222 13.13 -23.79 3.82
C ASN A 222 14.59 -23.39 4.04
N GLN A 223 14.81 -22.43 4.95
CA GLN A 223 16.15 -22.05 5.39
C GLN A 223 16.37 -22.37 6.86
N ASN A 224 17.62 -22.24 7.30
CA ASN A 224 18.02 -22.46 8.70
C ASN A 224 17.84 -23.91 9.19
N ILE A 225 17.77 -24.87 8.27
CA ILE A 225 17.79 -26.30 8.59
C ILE A 225 19.20 -26.66 9.06
N GLN A 226 19.31 -27.36 10.19
CA GLN A 226 20.60 -27.62 10.87
C GLN A 226 21.42 -26.34 11.14
N GLY A 227 20.75 -25.22 11.41
CA GLY A 227 21.36 -23.97 11.84
C GLY A 227 21.84 -23.01 10.75
N SER A 228 21.81 -23.40 9.47
CA SER A 228 22.06 -22.46 8.34
C SER A 228 21.86 -23.06 6.92
N GLY A 229 21.44 -24.31 6.77
CA GLY A 229 21.29 -24.92 5.45
C GLY A 229 19.98 -24.56 4.73
N LEU A 230 20.01 -24.70 3.40
CA LEU A 230 18.87 -24.54 2.48
C LEU A 230 18.32 -25.92 2.12
N ASN A 231 17.01 -26.11 2.25
CA ASN A 231 16.35 -27.40 2.04
C ASN A 231 15.22 -27.25 1.03
N PHE A 232 15.17 -28.15 0.06
CA PHE A 232 14.05 -28.36 -0.84
C PHE A 232 13.42 -29.70 -0.47
N VAL A 233 12.14 -29.71 -0.17
CA VAL A 233 11.47 -30.91 0.37
C VAL A 233 10.00 -30.94 -0.02
N GLU A 234 9.42 -32.14 0.05
CA GLU A 234 8.02 -32.44 -0.17
C GLU A 234 7.27 -32.47 1.18
N THR A 235 6.07 -31.92 1.22
CA THR A 235 5.24 -31.94 2.44
C THR A 235 4.95 -33.36 2.89
N GLY A 236 5.08 -33.63 4.19
CA GLY A 236 4.80 -34.96 4.77
C GLY A 236 5.93 -35.98 4.58
N VAL A 237 7.08 -35.54 4.07
CA VAL A 237 8.29 -36.35 3.89
C VAL A 237 9.39 -35.82 4.79
N ALA A 238 10.28 -36.71 5.25
CA ALA A 238 11.48 -36.30 5.98
C ALA A 238 12.34 -35.33 5.16
N ASP A 239 12.89 -34.33 5.85
CA ASP A 239 13.77 -33.31 5.28
C ASP A 239 15.03 -33.90 4.63
N GLY A 240 15.63 -33.12 3.74
CA GLY A 240 16.89 -33.46 3.07
C GLY A 240 16.73 -34.14 1.72
N ARG A 241 15.58 -33.99 1.03
CA ARG A 241 15.44 -34.41 -0.38
C ARG A 241 16.54 -33.81 -1.25
N LEU A 242 16.71 -32.49 -1.16
CA LEU A 242 17.91 -31.79 -1.57
C LEU A 242 18.25 -30.78 -0.47
N PHE A 243 19.36 -31.03 0.22
CA PHE A 243 19.87 -30.17 1.26
C PHE A 243 21.20 -29.57 0.83
N ILE A 244 21.35 -28.27 1.03
CA ILE A 244 22.61 -27.56 0.84
C ILE A 244 23.03 -27.04 2.21
N GLN A 245 24.03 -27.69 2.80
CA GLN A 245 24.60 -27.27 4.06
C GLN A 245 25.32 -25.93 3.88
N ALA A 246 25.26 -25.05 4.88
CA ALA A 246 26.11 -23.88 4.88
C ALA A 246 27.59 -24.30 4.81
N GLY A 247 28.34 -23.67 3.91
CA GLY A 247 29.70 -24.08 3.57
C GLY A 247 29.80 -24.93 2.28
N GLY A 248 28.69 -25.48 1.78
CA GLY A 248 28.56 -25.95 0.40
C GLY A 248 28.40 -27.46 0.17
N ASN A 249 28.39 -28.29 1.22
CA ASN A 249 28.10 -29.72 1.04
C ASN A 249 26.63 -29.93 0.65
N VAL A 250 26.40 -30.81 -0.33
CA VAL A 250 25.07 -31.16 -0.81
C VAL A 250 24.68 -32.55 -0.32
N GLY A 251 23.56 -32.65 0.38
CA GLY A 251 22.95 -33.90 0.79
C GLY A 251 21.74 -34.24 -0.08
N ILE A 252 21.66 -35.48 -0.57
CA ILE A 252 20.46 -36.05 -1.21
C ILE A 252 19.97 -37.19 -0.32
N GLY A 253 18.78 -37.03 0.27
CA GLY A 253 18.24 -37.95 1.28
C GLY A 253 18.93 -37.87 2.65
N THR A 254 19.71 -36.82 2.92
CA THR A 254 20.42 -36.61 4.19
C THR A 254 20.58 -35.13 4.50
N LEU A 255 20.49 -34.79 5.79
CA LEU A 255 20.73 -33.44 6.32
C LEU A 255 22.14 -33.23 6.87
N THR A 256 22.95 -34.29 6.93
CA THR A 256 24.29 -34.26 7.51
C THR A 256 25.29 -34.81 6.49
N PRO A 257 25.47 -34.16 5.33
CA PRO A 257 26.37 -34.66 4.30
C PRO A 257 27.81 -34.70 4.83
N SER A 258 28.42 -35.88 4.78
CA SER A 258 29.79 -36.15 5.26
C SER A 258 30.88 -35.89 4.21
N ALA A 259 30.46 -35.67 2.96
CA ALA A 259 31.29 -35.29 1.83
C ALA A 259 30.63 -34.16 1.03
N THR A 260 31.34 -33.58 0.06
CA THR A 260 30.84 -32.48 -0.78
C THR A 260 29.52 -32.82 -1.47
N LEU A 261 29.36 -34.07 -1.89
CA LEU A 261 28.09 -34.66 -2.32
C LEU A 261 27.90 -35.97 -1.55
N ASP A 262 26.89 -36.02 -0.70
CA ASP A 262 26.52 -37.22 0.05
C ASP A 262 25.10 -37.64 -0.36
N VAL A 263 25.00 -38.83 -0.97
CA VAL A 263 23.72 -39.38 -1.45
C VAL A 263 23.40 -40.58 -0.58
N ASN A 264 22.38 -40.43 0.26
CA ASN A 264 21.79 -41.53 1.01
C ASN A 264 20.85 -42.33 0.09
N GLY A 265 21.44 -43.10 -0.83
CA GLY A 265 20.72 -43.88 -1.83
C GLY A 265 21.59 -44.24 -3.03
N SER A 266 20.98 -44.82 -4.06
CA SER A 266 21.67 -45.17 -5.30
C SER A 266 21.83 -43.97 -6.25
N ILE A 267 23.01 -43.85 -6.86
CA ILE A 267 23.27 -42.90 -7.93
C ILE A 267 23.16 -43.63 -9.28
N LYS A 268 22.29 -43.13 -10.16
CA LYS A 268 22.23 -43.57 -11.56
C LYS A 268 22.85 -42.50 -12.44
N ALA A 269 24.00 -42.79 -13.05
CA ALA A 269 24.72 -41.88 -13.94
C ALA A 269 24.99 -42.55 -15.29
N LYS A 270 25.01 -41.76 -16.38
CA LYS A 270 25.43 -42.25 -17.72
C LYS A 270 26.93 -42.55 -17.75
N GLY A 271 27.70 -41.79 -16.99
CA GLY A 271 29.12 -41.98 -16.74
C GLY A 271 29.47 -41.32 -15.41
N LEU A 272 30.41 -41.90 -14.68
CA LEU A 272 30.93 -41.37 -13.42
C LEU A 272 32.45 -41.33 -13.56
N ASP A 273 33.02 -40.14 -13.70
CA ASP A 273 34.46 -39.95 -13.73
C ASP A 273 34.98 -39.85 -12.29
N LEU A 274 35.82 -40.82 -11.91
CA LEU A 274 36.43 -40.92 -10.60
C LEU A 274 37.94 -40.79 -10.77
N SER A 275 38.39 -39.55 -10.99
CA SER A 275 39.82 -39.22 -11.11
C SER A 275 40.57 -39.33 -9.77
N GLY A 276 39.84 -39.37 -8.65
CA GLY A 276 40.35 -39.68 -7.31
C GLY A 276 40.11 -41.14 -6.89
N PRO A 277 40.67 -41.56 -5.74
CA PRO A 277 40.49 -42.92 -5.24
C PRO A 277 39.01 -43.23 -4.94
N LEU A 278 38.50 -44.30 -5.52
CA LEU A 278 37.19 -44.86 -5.18
C LEU A 278 37.32 -45.77 -3.96
N THR A 279 36.72 -45.38 -2.85
CA THR A 279 36.58 -46.24 -1.67
C THR A 279 35.20 -46.90 -1.69
N ILE A 280 35.16 -48.22 -1.60
CA ILE A 280 33.92 -49.01 -1.60
C ILE A 280 33.87 -49.75 -0.27
N SER A 281 32.92 -49.41 0.59
CA SER A 281 32.66 -50.16 1.82
C SER A 281 31.97 -51.47 1.47
N SER A 282 32.77 -52.48 1.14
CA SER A 282 32.46 -53.91 0.96
C SER A 282 31.11 -54.32 0.34
N GLY A 283 31.15 -54.96 -0.84
CA GLY A 283 30.07 -55.87 -1.28
C GLY A 283 29.18 -55.38 -2.43
N ASP A 284 29.14 -54.08 -2.72
CA ASP A 284 28.09 -53.51 -3.58
C ASP A 284 28.53 -53.15 -5.01
N LEU A 285 29.81 -53.29 -5.36
CA LEU A 285 30.25 -53.03 -6.73
C LEU A 285 29.92 -54.21 -7.65
N THR A 286 28.80 -54.10 -8.37
CA THR A 286 28.49 -54.98 -9.50
C THR A 286 28.79 -54.24 -10.80
N LEU A 287 29.87 -54.62 -11.48
CA LEU A 287 30.19 -54.11 -12.82
C LEU A 287 29.43 -54.94 -13.86
N LYS A 288 28.46 -54.34 -14.54
CA LYS A 288 27.82 -54.92 -15.72
C LYS A 288 28.58 -54.45 -16.96
N ASP A 289 28.79 -55.35 -17.92
CA ASP A 289 29.46 -55.06 -19.18
C ASP A 289 30.95 -54.66 -19.05
N LEU A 290 31.70 -55.39 -18.21
CA LEU A 290 33.16 -55.38 -18.33
C LEU A 290 33.55 -55.84 -19.74
N PRO A 291 34.55 -55.21 -20.40
CA PRO A 291 35.07 -55.68 -21.68
C PRO A 291 35.41 -57.17 -21.56
N ASP A 292 34.87 -58.00 -22.45
CA ASP A 292 35.24 -59.41 -22.51
C ASP A 292 36.73 -59.49 -22.89
N ALA A 293 37.56 -59.96 -21.95
CA ALA A 293 39.00 -60.10 -22.13
C ALA A 293 39.36 -60.98 -23.36
N SER A 294 38.44 -61.85 -23.80
CA SER A 294 38.62 -62.67 -25.00
C SER A 294 38.48 -61.90 -26.32
N THR A 295 37.99 -60.66 -26.28
CA THR A 295 37.82 -59.76 -27.45
C THR A 295 38.85 -58.63 -27.51
N ALA A 296 39.76 -58.57 -26.54
CA ALA A 296 40.78 -57.52 -26.47
C ALA A 296 41.83 -57.67 -27.59
N PRO A 297 42.25 -56.57 -28.26
CA PRO A 297 43.32 -56.62 -29.25
C PRO A 297 44.63 -57.15 -28.65
N ALA A 298 45.41 -57.90 -29.42
CA ALA A 298 46.73 -58.33 -29.01
C ALA A 298 47.60 -57.11 -28.63
N GLY A 299 47.98 -57.00 -27.34
CA GLY A 299 48.73 -55.87 -26.78
C GLY A 299 47.90 -54.89 -25.92
N ALA A 300 46.59 -55.13 -25.73
CA ALA A 300 45.81 -54.40 -24.74
C ALA A 300 46.08 -54.95 -23.33
N ASN A 301 46.64 -54.12 -22.44
CA ASN A 301 46.80 -54.45 -21.03
C ASN A 301 45.43 -54.33 -20.34
N LEU A 302 44.67 -55.43 -20.27
CA LEU A 302 43.62 -55.56 -19.27
C LEU A 302 44.30 -56.06 -17.98
N GLU A 303 44.58 -55.15 -17.04
CA GLU A 303 44.93 -55.54 -15.68
C GLU A 303 43.64 -55.80 -14.91
N VAL A 304 43.26 -57.08 -14.77
CA VAL A 304 42.14 -57.44 -13.89
C VAL A 304 42.70 -57.53 -12.47
N LEU A 305 42.49 -56.48 -11.70
CA LEU A 305 42.90 -56.43 -10.30
C LEU A 305 41.96 -57.29 -9.45
N VAL A 306 42.35 -58.52 -9.15
CA VAL A 306 41.58 -59.42 -8.27
C VAL A 306 42.05 -59.20 -6.84
N VAL A 307 41.15 -58.74 -5.97
CA VAL A 307 41.42 -58.63 -4.53
C VAL A 307 40.90 -59.87 -3.83
N ASP A 308 41.81 -60.64 -3.23
CA ASP A 308 41.44 -61.75 -2.35
C ASP A 308 40.90 -61.18 -1.03
N LYS A 309 39.60 -61.40 -0.80
CA LYS A 309 38.88 -60.88 0.37
C LYS A 309 39.34 -61.47 1.71
N ALA A 310 39.99 -62.64 1.71
CA ALA A 310 40.47 -63.27 2.93
C ALA A 310 41.88 -62.78 3.31
N THR A 311 42.70 -62.42 2.33
CA THR A 311 44.11 -62.06 2.58
C THR A 311 44.43 -60.59 2.34
N GLY A 312 43.52 -59.82 1.73
CA GLY A 312 43.74 -58.43 1.33
C GLY A 312 44.81 -58.26 0.25
N LYS A 313 45.28 -59.37 -0.35
CA LYS A 313 46.29 -59.36 -1.40
C LYS A 313 45.65 -59.00 -2.73
N VAL A 314 46.36 -58.14 -3.46
CA VAL A 314 46.01 -57.70 -4.80
C VAL A 314 46.77 -58.57 -5.78
N TYR A 315 46.05 -59.26 -6.66
CA TYR A 315 46.62 -60.02 -7.76
C TYR A 315 46.35 -59.28 -9.06
N ILE A 316 47.38 -59.18 -9.90
CA ILE A 316 47.24 -58.75 -11.28
C ILE A 316 47.13 -60.04 -12.10
N GLN A 317 45.99 -60.23 -12.77
CA GLN A 317 45.80 -61.28 -13.77
C GLN A 317 45.77 -60.65 -15.17
#